data_AF-A0A1Q2YFW9-F1
#
_entry.id   AF-A0A1Q2YFW9-F1
#
_cell.length_a   1.000
_cell.length_b   1.000
_cell.length_c   1.000
_cell.angle_alpha   90.00
_cell.angle_beta   90.00
_cell.angle_gamma   90.00
#
_symmetry.space_group_name_H-M   'P 1'
#
loop_
_entity.id
_entity.type
_entity.pdbx_description
1 polymer ?
#
loop_
_entity_poly.entity_id
_entity_poly.type
_entity_poly.pdbx_seq_one_letter_code
_entity_poly.pdbx_strand_id
1 'polypeptide(L)'
;MKVEVDSFSGSKIYPGRGTLFIRGDSKIFRFQSSKSYSLFKQRKNPRRIAWTVLYRKHHKKGITEEVSKKRSRKAVKHQRAIVGASLDLIKERRSLKPEQRKAKRTEAIEAAKEKKKADKEKRKAEKAKLVASGAKISKQQAKGAFQKVHATSPEDPRTGPADGHGLDLDSGRIQLGDDNGGNGPPRHAEQRDEETREHDEENRNVEADLAEGAHDRERRHQQRQADRPEDEQHLAVEERNHVD
;
A
#
# COMPACT_ATOMS: atom_id res chain seq x y z
N MET A 1 -27.93 -6.95 -39.27
CA MET A 1 -28.74 -5.79 -38.81
C MET A 1 -28.06 -5.17 -37.59
N LYS A 2 -27.81 -3.85 -37.57
CA LYS A 2 -27.02 -3.19 -36.51
C LYS A 2 -27.93 -2.77 -35.34
N VAL A 3 -27.50 -3.06 -34.11
CA VAL A 3 -28.14 -2.56 -32.88
C VAL A 3 -27.48 -1.24 -32.51
N GLU A 4 -28.28 -0.19 -32.41
CA GLU A 4 -27.86 1.15 -32.03
C GLU A 4 -27.96 1.29 -30.50
N VAL A 5 -27.40 2.36 -29.93
CA VAL A 5 -27.47 2.62 -28.48
C VAL A 5 -28.16 3.97 -28.25
N ASP A 6 -29.07 4.00 -27.28
CA ASP A 6 -29.75 5.22 -26.86
C ASP A 6 -28.74 6.21 -26.24
N SER A 7 -28.70 7.42 -26.78
CA SER A 7 -27.76 8.47 -26.38
C SER A 7 -28.02 9.02 -24.97
N PHE A 8 -29.22 8.86 -24.43
CA PHE A 8 -29.58 9.30 -23.07
C PHE A 8 -29.48 8.15 -22.06
N SER A 9 -30.17 7.04 -22.34
CA SER A 9 -30.30 5.95 -21.36
C SER A 9 -29.19 4.90 -21.45
N GLY A 10 -28.56 4.73 -22.61
CA GLY A 10 -27.64 3.64 -22.90
C GLY A 10 -28.32 2.30 -23.23
N SER A 11 -29.64 2.28 -23.41
CA SER A 11 -30.39 1.07 -23.81
C SER A 11 -30.12 0.68 -25.27
N LYS A 12 -30.20 -0.63 -25.57
CA LYS A 12 -30.09 -1.14 -26.95
C LYS A 12 -31.31 -0.74 -27.77
N ILE A 13 -31.08 -0.22 -28.97
CA ILE A 13 -32.10 0.16 -29.95
C ILE A 13 -32.07 -0.85 -31.08
N TYR A 14 -33.14 -1.63 -31.18
CA TYR A 14 -33.36 -2.52 -32.31
C TYR A 14 -33.94 -1.76 -33.50
N PRO A 15 -33.72 -2.26 -34.72
CA PRO A 15 -34.29 -1.66 -35.93
C PRO A 15 -35.81 -1.56 -35.88
N GLY A 16 -36.36 -0.47 -36.42
CA GLY A 16 -37.80 -0.16 -36.33
C GLY A 16 -38.26 0.41 -34.98
N ARG A 17 -37.33 0.63 -34.03
CA ARG A 17 -37.64 1.19 -32.70
C ARG A 17 -36.99 2.55 -32.51
N GLY A 18 -37.73 3.45 -31.88
CA GLY A 18 -37.18 4.71 -31.37
C GLY A 18 -37.21 5.85 -32.38
N THR A 19 -36.48 6.92 -32.09
CA THR A 19 -36.42 8.14 -32.90
C THR A 19 -34.98 8.62 -33.02
N LEU A 20 -34.70 9.34 -34.12
CA LEU A 20 -33.42 9.97 -34.39
C LEU A 20 -33.61 11.49 -34.36
N PHE A 21 -32.77 12.18 -33.62
CA PHE A 21 -32.74 13.63 -33.54
C PHE A 21 -31.37 14.14 -33.98
N ILE A 22 -31.37 15.02 -34.98
CA ILE A 22 -30.16 15.71 -35.43
C ILE A 22 -30.22 17.12 -34.84
N ARG A 23 -29.21 17.49 -34.08
CA ARG A 23 -29.06 18.84 -33.55
C ARG A 23 -28.38 19.74 -34.59
N GLY A 24 -28.56 21.06 -34.48
CA GLY A 24 -28.00 22.02 -35.45
C GLY A 24 -26.47 21.98 -35.59
N ASP A 25 -25.75 21.42 -34.62
CA ASP A 25 -24.31 21.14 -34.69
C ASP A 25 -23.98 19.80 -35.38
N SER A 26 -24.90 19.26 -36.18
CA SER A 26 -24.83 17.98 -36.88
C SER A 26 -24.64 16.75 -35.96
N LYS A 27 -24.81 16.91 -34.64
CA LYS A 27 -24.75 15.76 -33.71
C LYS A 27 -26.02 14.93 -33.81
N ILE A 28 -25.82 13.64 -34.01
CA ILE A 28 -26.90 12.65 -34.10
C ILE A 28 -27.13 12.04 -32.72
N PHE A 29 -28.36 12.15 -32.24
CA PHE A 29 -28.83 11.51 -31.03
C PHE A 29 -29.88 10.48 -31.38
N ARG A 30 -29.80 9.29 -30.78
CA ARG A 30 -30.76 8.20 -30.97
C ARG A 30 -31.45 7.93 -29.66
N PHE A 31 -32.76 7.77 -29.69
CA PHE A 31 -33.57 7.53 -28.50
C PHE A 31 -34.42 6.29 -28.69
N GLN A 32 -34.40 5.40 -27.71
CA GLN A 32 -35.19 4.18 -27.74
C GLN A 32 -36.68 4.46 -27.51
N SER A 33 -37.01 5.46 -26.69
CA SER A 33 -38.38 5.80 -26.29
C SER A 33 -38.63 7.31 -26.26
N SER A 34 -39.91 7.70 -26.28
CA SER A 34 -40.31 9.09 -26.08
C SER A 34 -39.91 9.63 -24.70
N LYS A 35 -39.73 8.76 -23.70
CA LYS A 35 -39.25 9.12 -22.36
C LYS A 35 -37.82 9.65 -22.40
N SER A 36 -36.90 8.93 -23.06
CA SER A 36 -35.51 9.39 -23.19
C SER A 36 -35.42 10.65 -24.07
N TYR A 37 -36.22 10.74 -25.13
CA TYR A 37 -36.29 11.95 -25.96
C TYR A 37 -36.79 13.18 -25.19
N SER A 38 -37.87 13.04 -24.41
CA SER A 38 -38.44 14.14 -23.63
C SER A 38 -37.46 14.65 -22.57
N LEU A 39 -36.80 13.76 -21.83
CA LEU A 39 -35.79 14.15 -20.85
C LEU A 39 -34.57 14.84 -21.49
N PHE A 40 -34.18 14.41 -22.69
CA PHE A 40 -33.12 15.08 -23.46
C PHE A 40 -33.53 16.49 -23.86
N LYS A 41 -34.77 16.70 -24.31
CA LYS A 41 -35.29 18.04 -24.66
C LYS A 41 -35.43 18.95 -23.44
N GLN A 42 -35.78 18.38 -22.29
CA GLN A 42 -35.76 19.07 -20.98
C GLN A 42 -34.33 19.33 -20.46
N ARG A 43 -33.29 18.97 -21.22
CA ARG A 43 -31.87 19.15 -20.87
C ARG A 43 -31.49 18.50 -19.53
N LYS A 44 -32.14 17.40 -19.16
CA LYS A 44 -31.79 16.66 -17.94
C LYS A 44 -30.47 15.92 -18.15
N ASN A 45 -29.64 15.88 -17.11
CA ASN A 45 -28.36 15.16 -17.15
C ASN A 45 -28.57 13.67 -16.84
N PRO A 46 -28.23 12.73 -17.74
CA PRO A 46 -28.36 11.29 -17.50
C PRO A 46 -27.64 10.81 -16.23
N ARG A 47 -26.55 11.46 -15.82
CA ARG A 47 -25.78 11.12 -14.61
C ARG A 47 -26.56 11.31 -13.30
N ARG A 48 -27.64 12.10 -13.33
CA ARG A 48 -28.54 12.33 -12.19
C ARG A 48 -29.80 11.44 -12.23
N ILE A 49 -30.01 10.69 -13.32
CA ILE A 49 -31.22 9.87 -13.53
C ILE A 49 -30.91 8.40 -13.25
N ALA A 50 -31.43 7.89 -12.13
CA ALA A 50 -31.05 6.62 -11.52
C ALA A 50 -31.09 5.37 -12.42
N TRP A 51 -32.04 5.33 -13.37
CA TRP A 51 -32.26 4.15 -14.23
C TRP A 51 -31.34 4.10 -15.46
N THR A 52 -30.57 5.15 -15.74
CA THR A 52 -29.68 5.18 -16.91
C THR A 52 -28.40 4.38 -16.67
N VAL A 53 -27.81 3.86 -17.76
CA VAL A 53 -26.51 3.18 -17.70
C VAL A 53 -25.41 4.11 -17.19
N LEU A 54 -25.47 5.39 -17.58
CA LEU A 54 -24.47 6.39 -17.21
C LEU A 54 -24.50 6.70 -15.71
N TYR A 55 -25.69 6.81 -15.11
CA TYR A 55 -25.86 6.92 -13.67
C TYR A 55 -25.27 5.70 -12.95
N ARG A 56 -25.60 4.48 -13.41
CA ARG A 56 -25.10 3.25 -12.78
C ARG A 56 -23.57 3.18 -12.83
N LYS A 57 -22.96 3.55 -13.96
CA LYS A 57 -21.49 3.63 -14.10
C LYS A 57 -20.87 4.66 -13.14
N HIS A 58 -21.46 5.85 -13.03
CA HIS A 58 -20.98 6.89 -12.12
C HIS A 58 -21.04 6.46 -10.65
N HIS A 59 -22.13 5.79 -10.27
CA HIS A 59 -22.35 5.30 -8.91
C HIS A 59 -21.84 3.87 -8.69
N LYS A 60 -21.00 3.36 -9.61
CA LYS A 60 -20.40 2.02 -9.58
C LYS A 60 -21.42 0.88 -9.35
N LYS A 61 -22.68 1.08 -9.72
CA LYS A 61 -23.74 0.07 -9.57
C LYS A 61 -23.56 -1.04 -10.60
N GLY A 62 -23.40 -2.26 -10.12
CA GLY A 62 -23.26 -3.45 -10.99
C GLY A 62 -21.92 -3.54 -11.72
N ILE A 63 -20.91 -2.78 -11.29
CA ILE A 63 -19.51 -3.07 -11.60
C ILE A 63 -19.04 -4.06 -10.55
N THR A 64 -18.68 -5.27 -10.97
CA THR A 64 -17.84 -6.15 -10.15
C THR A 64 -16.44 -5.54 -10.14
N GLU A 65 -16.00 -5.01 -9.00
CA GLU A 65 -14.70 -4.32 -8.84
C GLU A 65 -13.47 -5.22 -9.13
N GLU A 66 -13.67 -6.51 -9.42
CA GLU A 66 -12.61 -7.50 -9.56
C GLU A 66 -11.91 -7.57 -10.92
N VAL A 67 -12.33 -6.82 -11.94
CA VAL A 67 -11.68 -6.97 -13.25
C VAL A 67 -10.47 -6.05 -13.35
N SER A 68 -9.31 -6.62 -13.04
CA SER A 68 -7.97 -6.16 -13.43
C SER A 68 -7.26 -5.17 -12.49
N LYS A 69 -6.82 -5.67 -11.33
CA LYS A 69 -5.43 -5.38 -10.92
C LYS A 69 -4.53 -6.50 -11.46
N LYS A 70 -3.93 -6.28 -12.63
CA LYS A 70 -2.92 -7.19 -13.19
C LYS A 70 -1.69 -7.22 -12.28
N ARG A 71 -1.53 -8.29 -11.52
CA ARG A 71 -0.30 -8.58 -10.77
C ARG A 71 0.84 -8.78 -11.78
N SER A 72 1.72 -7.79 -11.90
CA SER A 72 3.00 -7.94 -12.60
C SER A 72 3.84 -8.98 -11.87
N ARG A 73 4.13 -10.12 -12.52
CA ARG A 73 5.20 -11.01 -12.06
C ARG A 73 6.51 -10.42 -12.56
N LYS A 74 7.29 -9.78 -11.68
CA LYS A 74 8.67 -9.37 -11.99
C LYS A 74 9.58 -10.59 -11.89
N ALA A 75 10.19 -11.00 -13.00
CA ALA A 75 11.21 -12.03 -12.99
C ALA A 75 12.51 -11.46 -12.41
N VAL A 76 13.00 -12.04 -11.31
CA VAL A 76 14.28 -11.65 -10.71
C VAL A 76 15.40 -12.34 -11.47
N LYS A 77 16.20 -11.57 -12.23
CA LYS A 77 17.37 -12.07 -12.96
C LYS A 77 18.65 -11.73 -12.20
N HIS A 78 19.38 -12.75 -11.75
CA HIS A 78 20.70 -12.60 -11.12
C HIS A 78 21.81 -13.01 -12.08
N GLN A 79 22.12 -12.17 -13.07
CA GLN A 79 23.34 -12.28 -13.87
C GLN A 79 24.04 -10.92 -13.88
N ARG A 80 24.87 -10.68 -12.86
CA ARG A 80 25.77 -9.52 -12.82
C ARG A 80 27.15 -10.01 -12.43
N ALA A 81 28.17 -9.57 -13.17
CA ALA A 81 29.56 -9.78 -12.80
C ALA A 81 29.86 -9.01 -11.51
N ILE A 82 30.88 -9.46 -10.77
CA ILE A 82 31.36 -8.77 -9.58
C ILE A 82 32.71 -8.14 -9.96
N VAL A 83 32.99 -6.92 -9.51
CA VAL A 83 34.29 -6.28 -9.76
C VAL A 83 35.40 -7.19 -9.24
N GLY A 84 36.36 -7.54 -10.12
CA GLY A 84 37.44 -8.48 -9.81
C GLY A 84 37.17 -9.95 -10.18
N ALA A 85 35.98 -10.31 -10.66
CA ALA A 85 35.71 -11.65 -11.19
C ALA A 85 34.66 -11.62 -12.33
N SER A 86 35.05 -12.11 -13.51
CA SER A 86 34.12 -12.22 -14.64
C SER A 86 33.03 -13.27 -14.37
N LEU A 87 31.87 -13.11 -15.02
CA LEU A 87 30.74 -14.03 -14.86
C LEU A 87 31.10 -15.47 -15.20
N ASP A 88 31.99 -15.68 -16.18
CA ASP A 88 32.34 -17.01 -16.65
C ASP A 88 33.27 -17.73 -15.67
N LEU A 89 34.22 -17.01 -15.05
CA LEU A 89 35.03 -17.55 -13.95
C LEU A 89 34.18 -17.96 -12.75
N ILE A 90 33.14 -17.19 -12.43
CA ILE A 90 32.21 -17.53 -11.33
C ILE A 90 31.40 -18.78 -11.66
N LYS A 91 30.90 -18.90 -12.90
CA LYS A 91 30.17 -20.10 -13.35
C LYS A 91 31.05 -21.34 -13.36
N GLU A 92 32.29 -21.22 -13.83
CA GLU A 92 33.26 -22.32 -13.88
C GLU A 92 33.62 -22.81 -12.47
N ARG A 93 33.93 -21.89 -11.54
CA ARG A 93 34.15 -22.24 -10.12
C ARG A 93 32.90 -22.91 -9.49
N ARG A 94 31.71 -22.48 -9.90
CA ARG A 94 30.42 -23.05 -9.45
C ARG A 94 30.04 -24.37 -10.13
N SER A 95 30.57 -24.69 -11.31
CA SER A 95 30.32 -25.97 -11.99
C SER A 95 31.29 -27.09 -11.61
N LEU A 96 32.39 -26.77 -10.90
CA LEU A 96 33.31 -27.78 -10.36
C LEU A 96 32.58 -28.86 -9.56
N LYS A 97 32.90 -30.13 -9.85
CA LYS A 97 32.28 -31.30 -9.21
C LYS A 97 32.55 -31.27 -7.69
N PRO A 98 31.59 -31.74 -6.86
CA PRO A 98 31.72 -31.73 -5.41
C PRO A 98 32.94 -32.53 -4.92
N GLU A 99 33.36 -33.55 -5.66
CA GLU A 99 34.55 -34.37 -5.34
C GLU A 99 35.85 -33.56 -5.44
N GLN A 100 36.02 -32.77 -6.50
CA GLN A 100 37.18 -31.90 -6.68
C GLN A 100 37.23 -30.79 -5.62
N ARG A 101 36.07 -30.31 -5.17
CA ARG A 101 35.99 -29.35 -4.05
C ARG A 101 36.38 -29.98 -2.72
N LYS A 102 35.96 -31.23 -2.49
CA LYS A 102 36.30 -31.98 -1.28
C LYS A 102 37.80 -32.27 -1.22
N ALA A 103 38.42 -32.69 -2.33
CA ALA A 103 39.87 -32.92 -2.42
C ALA A 103 40.69 -31.65 -2.10
N LYS A 104 40.37 -30.52 -2.74
CA LYS A 104 41.04 -29.24 -2.42
C LYS A 104 40.83 -28.81 -0.97
N ARG A 105 39.68 -29.13 -0.38
CA ARG A 105 39.39 -28.83 1.02
C ARG A 105 40.20 -29.71 1.96
N THR A 106 40.36 -31.00 1.68
CA THR A 106 41.16 -31.90 2.51
C THR A 106 42.65 -31.53 2.46
N GLU A 107 43.18 -31.26 1.27
CA GLU A 107 44.55 -30.77 1.08
C GLU A 107 44.81 -29.45 1.84
N ALA A 108 43.87 -28.50 1.76
CA ALA A 108 43.98 -27.25 2.52
C ALA A 108 43.93 -27.45 4.04
N ILE A 109 43.12 -28.41 4.51
CA ILE A 109 43.04 -28.75 5.94
C ILE A 109 44.34 -29.42 6.41
N GLU A 110 44.92 -30.29 5.61
CA GLU A 110 46.20 -30.96 5.93
C GLU A 110 47.35 -29.95 5.97
N ALA A 111 47.46 -29.09 4.96
CA ALA A 111 48.42 -28.00 4.95
C ALA A 111 48.23 -27.05 6.15
N ALA A 112 46.99 -26.75 6.55
CA ALA A 112 46.72 -25.96 7.75
C ALA A 112 47.12 -26.67 9.05
N LYS A 113 46.90 -27.99 9.12
CA LYS A 113 47.32 -28.82 10.27
C LYS A 113 48.84 -28.90 10.38
N GLU A 114 49.54 -29.04 9.27
CA GLU A 114 51.01 -29.06 9.21
C GLU A 114 51.61 -27.71 9.59
N LYS A 115 51.09 -26.61 9.05
CA LYS A 115 51.48 -25.26 9.49
C LYS A 115 51.27 -25.08 11.00
N LYS A 116 50.14 -25.54 11.53
CA LYS A 116 49.85 -25.50 12.98
C LYS A 116 50.81 -26.38 13.80
N LYS A 117 51.28 -27.51 13.28
CA LYS A 117 52.30 -28.36 13.92
C LYS A 117 53.67 -27.67 13.91
N ALA A 118 54.09 -27.15 12.76
CA ALA A 118 55.34 -26.38 12.63
C ALA A 118 55.34 -25.13 13.52
N ASP A 119 54.23 -24.40 13.61
CA ASP A 119 54.09 -23.25 14.51
C ASP A 119 54.12 -23.66 15.98
N LYS A 120 53.56 -24.82 16.33
CA LYS A 120 53.67 -25.37 17.69
C LYS A 120 55.10 -25.77 18.03
N GLU A 121 55.84 -26.36 17.09
CA GLU A 121 57.24 -26.73 17.27
C GLU A 121 58.15 -25.50 17.38
N LYS A 122 57.94 -24.49 16.52
CA LYS A 122 58.60 -23.18 16.65
C LYS A 122 58.29 -22.53 18.00
N ARG A 123 57.03 -22.52 18.44
CA ARG A 123 56.64 -22.00 19.77
C ARG A 123 57.25 -22.80 20.93
N LYS A 124 57.43 -24.12 20.79
CA LYS A 124 58.12 -24.95 21.78
C LYS A 124 59.62 -24.68 21.81
N ALA A 125 60.26 -24.51 20.65
CA ALA A 125 61.67 -24.15 20.53
C ALA A 125 61.94 -22.74 21.09
N GLU A 126 61.08 -21.76 20.80
CA GLU A 126 61.16 -20.41 21.37
C GLU A 126 60.94 -20.41 22.89
N LYS A 127 59.97 -21.21 23.39
CA LYS A 127 59.81 -21.39 24.85
C LYS A 127 61.01 -22.08 25.50
N ALA A 128 61.64 -23.04 24.84
CA ALA A 128 62.86 -23.69 25.35
C ALA A 128 64.04 -22.71 25.37
N LYS A 129 64.17 -21.83 24.36
CA LYS A 129 65.17 -20.75 24.35
C LYS A 129 64.92 -19.70 25.44
N LEU A 130 63.66 -19.32 25.69
CA LEU A 130 63.28 -18.40 26.77
C LEU A 130 63.54 -18.98 28.17
N VAL A 131 63.39 -20.30 28.34
CA VAL A 131 63.72 -21.01 29.59
C VAL A 131 65.25 -21.13 29.74
N ALA A 132 65.99 -21.34 28.66
CA ALA A 132 67.45 -21.36 28.66
C ALA A 132 68.09 -19.97 28.90
N SER A 133 67.40 -18.88 28.56
CA SER A 133 67.82 -17.50 28.88
C SER A 133 67.42 -17.05 30.29
N GLY A 134 67.08 -17.97 31.20
CA GLY A 134 66.94 -17.69 32.63
C GLY A 134 65.64 -17.02 33.08
N ALA A 135 64.63 -16.91 32.22
CA ALA A 135 63.32 -16.38 32.63
C ALA A 135 62.48 -17.48 33.31
N LYS A 136 62.55 -17.55 34.65
CA LYS A 136 61.70 -18.41 35.49
C LYS A 136 60.24 -17.92 35.42
N ILE A 137 59.44 -18.47 34.51
CA ILE A 137 57.98 -18.29 34.54
C ILE A 137 57.39 -19.39 35.43
N SER A 138 56.78 -18.97 36.54
CA SER A 138 56.22 -19.88 37.54
C SER A 138 55.08 -20.73 36.97
N LYS A 139 54.93 -21.94 37.52
CA LYS A 139 53.87 -22.91 37.19
C LYS A 139 52.45 -22.40 37.50
N GLN A 140 52.34 -21.23 38.13
CA GLN A 140 51.11 -20.57 38.52
C GLN A 140 50.50 -19.70 37.42
N GLN A 141 51.26 -19.40 36.35
CA GLN A 141 50.75 -18.66 35.18
C GLN A 141 50.32 -19.59 34.02
N ALA A 142 50.48 -20.91 34.17
CA ALA A 142 50.21 -21.94 33.15
C ALA A 142 48.85 -22.67 33.31
N LYS A 143 48.08 -22.37 34.36
CA LYS A 143 46.66 -22.75 34.50
C LYS A 143 45.85 -21.45 34.63
N GLY A 144 45.06 -21.16 33.60
CA GLY A 144 44.49 -19.85 33.36
C GLY A 144 43.46 -19.35 34.37
N ALA A 145 43.37 -18.03 34.45
CA ALA A 145 42.10 -17.37 34.70
C ALA A 145 41.21 -17.59 33.47
N PHE A 146 40.34 -18.59 33.53
CA PHE A 146 39.21 -18.71 32.61
C PHE A 146 38.28 -17.54 32.97
N GLN A 147 38.38 -16.42 32.26
CA GLN A 147 37.29 -15.45 32.28
C GLN A 147 36.08 -16.16 31.67
N LYS A 148 35.06 -16.37 32.51
CA LYS A 148 33.74 -16.84 32.10
C LYS A 148 33.14 -15.78 31.16
N VAL A 149 33.45 -15.90 29.87
CA VAL A 149 32.69 -15.19 28.82
C VAL A 149 31.31 -15.82 28.80
N HIS A 150 30.31 -15.03 29.16
CA HIS A 150 28.91 -15.39 29.04
C HIS A 150 28.63 -15.72 27.57
N ALA A 151 27.95 -16.83 27.28
CA ALA A 151 27.49 -17.11 25.94
C ALA A 151 26.38 -16.11 25.60
N THR A 152 26.68 -15.13 24.73
CA THR A 152 25.67 -14.48 23.90
C THR A 152 25.66 -15.21 22.57
N SER A 153 24.83 -16.25 22.46
CA SER A 153 24.44 -16.76 21.14
C SER A 153 23.46 -15.76 20.52
N PRO A 154 23.69 -15.34 19.26
CA PRO A 154 22.67 -14.68 18.47
C PRO A 154 21.74 -15.76 17.90
N GLU A 155 20.54 -15.88 18.47
CA GLU A 155 19.44 -16.61 17.84
C GLU A 155 18.56 -15.64 17.04
N ASP A 156 18.37 -16.06 15.80
CA ASP A 156 17.52 -15.57 14.73
C ASP A 156 16.05 -15.36 15.20
N PRO A 157 15.40 -14.20 14.98
CA PRO A 157 13.98 -14.06 15.27
C PRO A 157 13.15 -14.59 14.10
N ARG A 158 12.92 -15.90 14.05
CA ARG A 158 11.87 -16.52 13.22
C ARG A 158 11.17 -17.69 13.91
N THR A 159 10.45 -17.42 15.01
CA THR A 159 9.15 -18.03 15.38
C THR A 159 8.65 -17.45 16.71
N GLY A 160 7.46 -16.80 16.74
CA GLY A 160 6.71 -16.46 17.97
C GLY A 160 5.94 -17.68 18.52
N PRO A 161 5.22 -17.61 19.68
CA PRO A 161 4.16 -16.60 19.93
C PRO A 161 3.94 -16.15 21.40
N ALA A 162 3.04 -15.15 21.54
CA ALA A 162 2.07 -14.90 22.61
C ALA A 162 2.50 -14.36 24.00
N ASP A 163 1.73 -13.35 24.42
CA ASP A 163 1.47 -12.86 25.79
C ASP A 163 2.62 -12.08 26.47
N GLY A 164 2.53 -10.77 26.72
CA GLY A 164 1.45 -10.06 27.41
C GLY A 164 2.02 -9.59 28.75
N HIS A 165 1.74 -8.34 29.15
CA HIS A 165 2.24 -7.60 30.33
C HIS A 165 3.63 -6.97 30.13
N GLY A 166 3.81 -5.65 30.06
CA GLY A 166 3.08 -4.56 30.69
C GLY A 166 4.02 -3.88 31.68
N LEU A 167 3.96 -2.53 31.71
CA LEU A 167 4.61 -1.62 32.65
C LEU A 167 6.08 -1.29 32.33
N ASP A 168 6.55 -0.05 32.27
CA ASP A 168 5.94 1.27 32.27
C ASP A 168 7.00 2.26 31.72
N LEU A 169 6.51 3.33 31.10
CA LEU A 169 7.28 4.47 30.60
C LEU A 169 7.82 5.31 31.77
N ASP A 170 9.05 5.81 31.67
CA ASP A 170 9.33 7.17 32.14
C ASP A 170 10.35 7.90 31.25
N SER A 171 10.05 9.18 31.15
CA SER A 171 10.43 10.35 30.38
C SER A 171 11.90 10.66 30.07
N GLY A 172 12.09 11.47 29.00
CA GLY A 172 13.28 12.32 28.85
C GLY A 172 13.75 12.60 27.41
N ARG A 173 12.92 13.19 26.55
CA ARG A 173 13.30 13.67 25.20
C ARG A 173 13.95 15.06 25.30
N ILE A 174 15.15 15.24 24.73
CA ILE A 174 15.80 16.54 24.49
C ILE A 174 15.82 16.84 22.99
N GLN A 175 15.47 18.09 22.69
CA GLN A 175 15.34 18.79 21.40
C GLN A 175 16.66 18.85 20.60
N LEU A 176 16.57 18.77 19.27
CA LEU A 176 17.58 19.29 18.32
C LEU A 176 16.89 20.26 17.37
N GLY A 177 17.53 21.43 17.21
CA GLY A 177 16.99 22.62 16.58
C GLY A 177 16.99 22.64 15.06
N ASP A 178 16.24 23.61 14.58
CA ASP A 178 16.01 24.02 13.20
C ASP A 178 17.21 24.73 12.57
N ASP A 179 17.48 24.45 11.30
CA ASP A 179 18.12 25.38 10.35
C ASP A 179 17.98 24.83 8.92
N ASN A 180 17.09 25.41 8.10
CA ASN A 180 17.42 25.63 6.68
C ASN A 180 16.46 26.62 6.00
N GLY A 181 17.02 27.70 5.47
CA GLY A 181 16.35 28.63 4.58
C GLY A 181 16.54 28.27 3.10
N GLY A 182 15.48 28.50 2.32
CA GLY A 182 15.57 29.08 0.98
C GLY A 182 16.02 28.18 -0.18
N ASN A 183 15.08 27.49 -0.81
CA ASN A 183 15.13 27.25 -2.26
C ASN A 183 13.70 27.23 -2.83
N GLY A 184 13.35 28.26 -3.61
CA GLY A 184 12.03 28.42 -4.21
C GLY A 184 11.82 27.51 -5.43
N PRO A 185 10.59 26.99 -5.68
CA PRO A 185 10.34 26.01 -6.73
C PRO A 185 10.21 26.64 -8.13
N PRO A 186 10.47 25.88 -9.22
CA PRO A 186 10.48 26.39 -10.59
C PRO A 186 9.08 26.52 -11.20
N ARG A 187 8.96 27.47 -12.15
CA ARG A 187 7.75 27.98 -12.85
C ARG A 187 7.01 26.96 -13.72
N HIS A 188 6.59 25.84 -13.15
CA HIS A 188 5.72 24.84 -13.79
C HIS A 188 4.56 24.36 -12.87
N ALA A 189 4.33 25.07 -11.76
CA ALA A 189 3.35 24.74 -10.73
C ALA A 189 1.97 25.42 -10.93
N GLU A 190 1.92 26.56 -11.62
CA GLU A 190 0.69 27.38 -11.71
C GLU A 190 -0.48 26.67 -12.39
N GLN A 191 -0.23 25.74 -13.32
CA GLN A 191 -1.31 24.97 -13.96
C GLN A 191 -1.85 23.82 -13.11
N ARG A 192 -1.09 23.31 -12.12
CA ARG A 192 -1.57 22.28 -11.20
C ARG A 192 -2.34 22.87 -10.03
N ASP A 193 -2.00 24.10 -9.64
CA ASP A 193 -2.64 24.79 -8.52
C ASP A 193 -4.01 25.38 -8.90
N GLU A 194 -4.29 25.59 -10.18
CA GLU A 194 -5.63 25.97 -10.68
C GLU A 194 -6.58 24.77 -10.76
N GLU A 195 -6.11 23.61 -11.27
CA GLU A 195 -6.95 22.41 -11.40
C GLU A 195 -7.32 21.80 -10.03
N THR A 196 -6.42 21.87 -9.04
CA THR A 196 -6.73 21.46 -7.66
C THR A 196 -7.70 22.43 -6.98
N ARG A 197 -7.56 23.74 -7.23
CA ARG A 197 -8.44 24.77 -6.68
C ARG A 197 -9.86 24.72 -7.26
N GLU A 198 -10.00 24.43 -8.55
CA GLU A 198 -11.30 24.16 -9.17
C GLU A 198 -11.94 22.88 -8.60
N HIS A 199 -11.17 21.82 -8.37
CA HIS A 199 -11.68 20.58 -7.77
C HIS A 199 -12.14 20.76 -6.31
N ASP A 200 -11.40 21.57 -5.54
CA ASP A 200 -11.75 21.93 -4.17
C ASP A 200 -12.93 22.91 -4.09
N GLU A 201 -13.14 23.75 -5.10
CA GLU A 201 -14.34 24.58 -5.24
C GLU A 201 -15.57 23.78 -5.68
N GLU A 202 -15.41 22.82 -6.59
CA GLU A 202 -16.50 21.89 -6.97
C GLU A 202 -16.93 21.04 -5.78
N ASN A 203 -16.00 20.54 -4.96
CA ASN A 203 -16.33 19.78 -3.76
C ASN A 203 -17.06 20.64 -2.69
N ARG A 204 -16.63 21.89 -2.48
CA ARG A 204 -17.32 22.82 -1.57
C ARG A 204 -18.74 23.14 -2.05
N ASN A 205 -18.95 23.29 -3.35
CA ASN A 205 -20.28 23.52 -3.92
C ASN A 205 -21.19 22.29 -3.78
N VAL A 206 -20.64 21.08 -3.93
CA VAL A 206 -21.40 19.83 -3.71
C VAL A 206 -21.80 19.67 -2.25
N GLU A 207 -20.93 20.04 -1.31
CA GLU A 207 -21.23 20.01 0.13
C GLU A 207 -22.30 21.04 0.52
N ALA A 208 -22.24 22.25 -0.05
CA ALA A 208 -23.25 23.28 0.12
C ALA A 208 -24.64 22.85 -0.42
N ASP A 209 -24.70 22.24 -1.62
CA ASP A 209 -25.94 21.71 -2.20
C ASP A 209 -26.55 20.58 -1.35
N LEU A 210 -25.71 19.75 -0.72
CA LEU A 210 -26.14 18.68 0.19
C LEU A 210 -26.70 19.24 1.50
N ALA A 211 -26.08 20.30 2.04
CA ALA A 211 -26.55 21.00 3.23
C ALA A 211 -27.87 21.73 2.97
N GLU A 212 -28.02 22.42 1.83
CA GLU A 212 -29.27 23.07 1.43
C GLU A 212 -30.39 22.04 1.27
N GLY A 213 -30.10 20.88 0.65
CA GLY A 213 -31.04 19.77 0.55
C GLY A 213 -31.42 19.12 1.90
N ALA A 214 -30.58 19.23 2.93
CA ALA A 214 -30.90 18.80 4.29
C ALA A 214 -31.86 19.78 4.98
N HIS A 215 -31.58 21.09 4.92
CA HIS A 215 -32.46 22.13 5.42
C HIS A 215 -33.84 22.11 4.74
N ASP A 216 -33.89 21.84 3.43
CA ASP A 216 -35.15 21.73 2.69
C ASP A 216 -35.96 20.47 3.02
N ARG A 217 -35.29 19.40 3.47
CA ARG A 217 -35.96 18.21 4.00
C ARG A 217 -36.52 18.46 5.40
N GLU A 218 -35.77 19.19 6.22
CA GLU A 218 -36.17 19.57 7.57
C GLU A 218 -37.34 20.56 7.54
N ARG A 219 -37.32 21.58 6.66
CA ARG A 219 -38.46 22.50 6.44
C ARG A 219 -39.72 21.76 6.02
N ARG A 220 -39.61 20.79 5.09
CA ARG A 220 -40.77 19.96 4.70
C ARG A 220 -41.25 19.03 5.81
N HIS A 221 -40.36 18.59 6.70
CA HIS A 221 -40.74 17.81 7.86
C HIS A 221 -41.47 18.66 8.90
N GLN A 222 -40.98 19.88 9.17
CA GLN A 222 -41.63 20.85 10.05
C GLN A 222 -42.99 21.29 9.49
N GLN A 223 -43.10 21.56 8.19
CA GLN A 223 -44.37 21.89 7.53
C GLN A 223 -45.39 20.75 7.66
N ARG A 224 -44.96 19.48 7.48
CA ARG A 224 -45.84 18.32 7.71
C ARG A 224 -46.26 18.13 9.17
N GLN A 225 -45.46 18.57 10.13
CA GLN A 225 -45.84 18.58 11.54
C GLN A 225 -46.81 19.72 11.87
N ALA A 226 -46.66 20.87 11.22
CA ALA A 226 -47.55 22.03 11.37
C ALA A 226 -48.91 21.82 10.70
N ASP A 227 -48.95 21.14 9.54
CA ASP A 227 -50.19 20.84 8.80
C ASP A 227 -50.87 19.56 9.31
N ARG A 228 -50.43 19.00 10.45
CA ARG A 228 -51.05 17.81 11.06
C ARG A 228 -52.43 18.20 11.61
N PRO A 229 -53.52 17.53 11.18
CA PRO A 229 -54.87 17.85 11.66
C PRO A 229 -55.00 17.65 13.17
N GLU A 230 -55.70 18.57 13.84
CA GLU A 230 -55.92 18.59 15.31
C GLU A 230 -56.46 17.25 15.86
N ASP A 231 -57.23 16.51 15.05
CA ASP A 231 -57.79 15.20 15.40
C ASP A 231 -56.71 14.13 15.66
N GLU A 232 -55.53 14.23 15.02
CA GLU A 232 -54.38 13.34 15.29
C GLU A 232 -53.59 13.73 16.55
N GLN A 233 -53.70 14.99 17.01
CA GLN A 233 -52.99 15.43 18.22
C GLN A 233 -53.70 14.97 19.49
N HIS A 234 -55.03 14.88 19.46
CA HIS A 234 -55.83 14.34 20.56
C HIS A 234 -55.65 12.83 20.77
N LEU A 235 -55.57 12.04 19.69
CA LEU A 235 -55.31 10.59 19.73
C LEU A 235 -53.93 10.25 20.33
N ALA A 236 -52.90 11.05 20.05
CA ALA A 236 -51.56 10.83 20.58
C ALA A 236 -51.42 11.19 22.08
N VAL A 237 -52.31 12.04 22.61
CA VAL A 237 -52.40 12.36 24.04
C VAL A 237 -53.26 11.33 24.78
N GLU A 238 -54.32 10.81 24.14
CA GLU A 238 -55.13 9.70 24.69
C GLU A 238 -54.34 8.39 24.80
N GLU A 239 -53.50 8.04 23.82
CA GLU A 239 -52.65 6.84 23.89
C GLU A 239 -51.56 6.93 24.98
N ARG A 240 -51.18 8.14 25.42
CA ARG A 240 -50.24 8.32 26.55
C ARG A 240 -50.91 8.29 27.92
N ASN A 241 -52.20 8.57 28.00
CA ASN A 241 -52.97 8.60 29.25
C ASN A 241 -53.76 7.31 29.52
N HIS A 242 -53.70 6.32 28.61
CA HIS A 242 -54.36 5.02 28.76
C HIS A 242 -53.42 3.89 29.22
N VAL A 243 -52.21 4.25 29.68
CA VAL A 243 -51.26 3.35 30.34
C VAL A 243 -50.94 3.90 31.73
N ASP A 244 -51.96 3.93 32.59
CA ASP A 244 -51.86 3.83 34.05
C ASP A 244 -53.21 3.37 34.61
#